data_AF-I0YVL0-F1
#
_entry.id   AF-I0YVL0-F1
#
_cell.length_a   1.000
_cell.length_b   1.000
_cell.length_c   1.000
_cell.angle_alpha   90.00
_cell.angle_beta   90.00
_cell.angle_gamma   90.00
#
_symmetry.space_group_name_H-M   'P 1'
#
loop_
_entity.id
_entity.type
_entity.pdbx_description
1 polymer ?
#
loop_
_entity_poly.entity_id
_entity_poly.type
_entity_poly.pdbx_seq_one_letter_code
_entity_poly.pdbx_strand_id
1 'polypeptide(L)'
;MKEERRKKKALQAAGKAAVPAALPSQSAAVAAPTKAQVPDTLVAFLFPGQGSQAVGMLKECKDIPAVQKMLATAQKVLGYDLLKLCLEGPKEKLDDTVYSQPALFVAGLAAVEKLRAEDPKLVDSCSAAAGLSLGEYCALVFAGALSFEDGLKVVKRRGESMAAAAKQGKPHGMLSIIGLSDAVLEDVCAKACAKTGGDTVCRIANYLFPTGRVASGHKDALAEVASLATAAGAMKAVPLAVSGAFHTPLMQPAREALIEVLGSVTFTEPRMPVYSNVTGAPFAGASEIAGMLARQLVEPVQWERTITALVKDAKKEQLLELGPGAQIKAMVKRIDMGVWKAMKNVSV
;
A
#
# COMPACT_ATOMS: atom_id res chain seq x y z
N MET A 1 59.47 30.27 18.08
CA MET A 1 59.57 29.36 19.25
C MET A 1 58.88 29.82 20.55
N LYS A 2 58.60 31.12 20.80
CA LYS A 2 57.79 31.56 21.96
C LYS A 2 56.28 31.66 21.68
N GLU A 3 55.86 31.70 20.42
CA GLU A 3 54.46 31.86 20.03
C GLU A 3 53.71 30.52 19.87
N GLU A 4 54.40 29.47 19.44
CA GLU A 4 53.88 28.09 19.38
C GLU A 4 53.67 27.46 20.77
N ARG A 5 54.41 27.91 21.78
CA ARG A 5 54.23 27.49 23.18
C ARG A 5 53.03 28.14 23.87
N ARG A 6 52.52 29.27 23.34
CA ARG A 6 51.29 29.91 23.86
C ARG A 6 50.01 29.27 23.29
N LYS A 7 50.01 28.81 22.04
CA LYS A 7 48.86 28.10 21.45
C LYS A 7 48.67 26.68 22.01
N LYS A 8 49.74 25.97 22.38
CA LYS A 8 49.65 24.63 23.01
C LYS A 8 49.19 24.64 24.47
N LYS A 9 49.31 25.77 25.19
CA LYS A 9 48.79 25.93 26.58
C LYS A 9 47.33 26.36 26.64
N ALA A 10 46.75 26.87 25.55
CA ALA A 10 45.33 27.23 25.48
C ALA A 10 44.41 26.05 25.11
N LEU A 11 44.93 24.96 24.53
CA LEU A 11 44.15 23.77 24.15
C LEU A 11 44.11 22.65 25.20
N GLN A 12 44.77 22.80 26.36
CA GLN A 12 44.75 21.81 27.45
C GLN A 12 44.00 22.27 28.70
N ALA A 13 43.31 23.42 28.67
CA ALA A 13 42.59 24.00 29.81
C ALA A 13 41.07 24.16 29.59
N ALA A 14 40.47 23.46 28.62
CA ALA A 14 39.03 23.47 28.38
C ALA A 14 38.35 22.11 28.68
N GLY A 15 39.02 21.21 29.40
CA GLY A 15 38.48 19.93 29.85
C GLY A 15 38.46 19.88 31.37
N LYS A 16 37.33 20.31 31.97
CA LYS A 16 36.79 19.97 33.30
C LYS A 16 35.84 21.08 33.75
N ALA A 17 34.65 21.11 33.19
CA ALA A 17 33.50 21.75 33.81
C ALA A 17 32.56 20.64 34.30
N ALA A 18 32.18 20.75 35.57
CA ALA A 18 31.47 19.76 36.34
C ALA A 18 30.09 19.42 35.76
N VAL A 19 29.77 18.12 35.77
CA VAL A 19 28.44 17.58 35.50
C VAL A 19 27.54 17.95 36.68
N PRO A 20 26.44 18.71 36.48
CA PRO A 20 25.46 18.93 37.54
C PRO A 20 24.63 17.65 37.76
N ALA A 21 24.27 17.47 39.03
CA ALA A 21 23.58 16.32 39.60
C ALA A 21 22.31 15.88 38.85
N ALA A 22 22.08 14.56 38.90
CA ALA A 22 20.89 13.88 38.41
C ALA A 22 19.61 14.51 38.99
N LEU A 23 18.72 14.92 38.09
CA LEU A 23 17.32 15.22 38.40
C LEU A 23 16.53 13.90 38.42
N PRO A 24 15.54 13.75 39.31
CA PRO A 24 14.91 12.48 39.61
C PRO A 24 14.11 11.93 38.44
N SER A 25 14.24 10.62 38.23
CA SER A 25 13.45 9.83 37.28
C SER A 25 11.98 9.86 37.69
N GLN A 26 11.20 10.75 37.06
CA GLN A 26 9.76 10.56 36.99
C GLN A 26 9.47 9.56 35.89
N SER A 27 9.24 8.32 36.31
CA SER A 27 8.55 7.30 35.51
C SER A 27 7.14 7.81 35.20
N ALA A 28 6.99 8.58 34.13
CA ALA A 28 5.70 8.70 33.48
C ALA A 28 5.44 7.34 32.80
N ALA A 29 4.58 6.55 33.41
CA ALA A 29 4.05 5.35 32.77
C ALA A 29 3.45 5.79 31.42
N VAL A 30 4.10 5.40 30.34
CA VAL A 30 3.53 5.49 29.00
C VAL A 30 2.30 4.60 29.05
N ALA A 31 1.12 5.21 29.03
CA ALA A 31 -0.13 4.48 28.96
C ALA A 31 -0.06 3.60 27.70
N ALA A 32 -0.18 2.29 27.90
CA ALA A 32 -0.29 1.33 26.81
C ALA A 32 -1.45 1.78 25.88
N PRO A 33 -1.31 1.62 24.55
CA PRO A 33 -2.38 1.97 23.64
C PRO A 33 -3.63 1.20 24.05
N THR A 34 -4.72 1.94 24.28
CA THR A 34 -6.03 1.37 24.58
C THR A 34 -6.39 0.47 23.41
N LYS A 35 -6.36 -0.86 23.62
CA LYS A 35 -6.83 -1.84 22.65
C LYS A 35 -8.26 -1.44 22.26
N ALA A 36 -8.46 -0.97 21.03
CA ALA A 36 -9.79 -0.83 20.48
C ALA A 36 -10.49 -2.19 20.66
N GLN A 37 -11.60 -2.20 21.41
CA GLN A 37 -12.38 -3.42 21.60
C GLN A 37 -12.95 -3.83 20.24
N VAL A 38 -12.57 -5.02 19.77
CA VAL A 38 -13.14 -5.61 18.55
C VAL A 38 -14.58 -6.01 18.86
N PRO A 39 -15.60 -5.53 18.11
CA PRO A 39 -16.99 -5.91 18.34
C PRO A 39 -17.22 -7.41 18.15
N ASP A 40 -18.31 -7.96 18.74
CA ASP A 40 -18.71 -9.37 18.63
C ASP A 40 -18.95 -9.87 17.17
N THR A 41 -18.97 -8.95 16.19
CA THR A 41 -18.97 -9.24 14.75
C THR A 41 -18.08 -8.21 14.06
N LEU A 42 -16.92 -8.65 13.53
CA LEU A 42 -16.05 -7.77 12.75
C LEU A 42 -16.61 -7.62 11.31
N VAL A 43 -16.74 -6.37 10.88
CA VAL A 43 -17.06 -5.98 9.50
C VAL A 43 -15.85 -5.22 8.99
N ALA A 44 -15.19 -5.75 7.97
CA ALA A 44 -13.98 -5.15 7.44
C ALA A 44 -14.11 -4.78 5.96
N PHE A 45 -13.67 -3.58 5.65
CA PHE A 45 -13.72 -3.00 4.32
C PHE A 45 -12.35 -3.11 3.64
N LEU A 46 -12.35 -3.76 2.48
CA LEU A 46 -11.16 -4.08 1.72
C LEU A 46 -11.17 -3.31 0.40
N PHE A 47 -10.12 -2.54 0.15
CA PHE A 47 -10.00 -1.71 -1.05
C PHE A 47 -9.00 -2.32 -2.05
N PRO A 48 -9.40 -2.60 -3.31
CA PRO A 48 -8.54 -3.21 -4.29
C PRO A 48 -7.41 -2.27 -4.74
N GLY A 49 -6.37 -2.87 -5.31
CA GLY A 49 -5.21 -2.17 -5.84
C GLY A 49 -5.19 -2.08 -7.37
N GLN A 50 -4.05 -1.60 -7.88
CA GLN A 50 -3.78 -1.55 -9.33
C GLN A 50 -3.92 -2.94 -9.97
N GLY A 51 -4.53 -2.97 -11.15
CA GLY A 51 -4.94 -4.18 -11.86
C GLY A 51 -6.44 -4.47 -11.78
N SER A 52 -7.16 -3.80 -10.89
CA SER A 52 -8.63 -3.95 -10.75
C SER A 52 -9.43 -2.91 -11.54
N GLN A 53 -8.79 -1.90 -12.12
CA GLN A 53 -9.47 -0.88 -12.91
C GLN A 53 -10.09 -1.46 -14.19
N ALA A 54 -11.25 -0.93 -14.58
CA ALA A 54 -11.95 -1.35 -15.80
C ALA A 54 -12.68 -0.16 -16.42
N VAL A 55 -12.71 -0.12 -17.75
CA VAL A 55 -13.56 0.84 -18.48
C VAL A 55 -15.03 0.52 -18.18
N GLY A 56 -15.80 1.55 -17.90
CA GLY A 56 -17.19 1.46 -17.42
C GLY A 56 -17.34 1.54 -15.91
N MET A 57 -16.24 1.55 -15.13
CA MET A 57 -16.32 1.74 -13.68
C MET A 57 -16.85 3.13 -13.33
N LEU A 58 -17.44 3.27 -12.14
CA LEU A 58 -18.20 4.42 -11.63
C LEU A 58 -19.60 4.60 -12.24
N LYS A 59 -19.97 3.82 -13.26
CA LYS A 59 -21.26 3.99 -13.95
C LYS A 59 -22.45 3.86 -13.01
N GLU A 60 -22.37 2.98 -12.01
CA GLU A 60 -23.49 2.68 -11.11
C GLU A 60 -23.64 3.69 -9.97
N CYS A 61 -22.60 4.47 -9.69
CA CYS A 61 -22.56 5.38 -8.55
C CYS A 61 -22.32 6.85 -8.91
N LYS A 62 -22.04 7.18 -10.18
CA LYS A 62 -21.71 8.54 -10.64
C LYS A 62 -22.77 9.60 -10.30
N ASP A 63 -24.03 9.20 -10.18
CA ASP A 63 -25.15 10.12 -9.95
C ASP A 63 -25.44 10.33 -8.45
N ILE A 64 -24.71 9.65 -7.56
CA ILE A 64 -24.80 9.87 -6.11
C ILE A 64 -24.19 11.24 -5.79
N PRO A 65 -24.88 12.15 -5.06
CA PRO A 65 -24.40 13.51 -4.81
C PRO A 65 -22.99 13.58 -4.18
N ALA A 66 -22.68 12.67 -3.25
CA ALA A 66 -21.35 12.58 -2.65
C ALA A 66 -20.28 12.21 -3.68
N VAL A 67 -20.60 11.30 -4.62
CA VAL A 67 -19.70 10.90 -5.72
C VAL A 67 -19.50 12.04 -6.71
N GLN A 68 -20.55 12.78 -7.06
CA GLN A 68 -20.43 13.98 -7.91
C GLN A 68 -19.48 15.02 -7.29
N LYS A 69 -19.56 15.25 -5.97
CA LYS A 69 -18.65 16.15 -5.26
C LYS A 69 -17.20 15.64 -5.28
N MET A 70 -17.00 14.33 -5.10
CA MET A 70 -15.67 13.71 -5.23
C MET A 70 -15.11 13.88 -6.64
N LEU A 71 -15.92 13.66 -7.67
CA LEU A 71 -15.52 13.81 -9.08
C LEU A 71 -15.20 15.26 -9.44
N ALA A 72 -15.99 16.22 -8.97
CA ALA A 72 -15.71 17.64 -9.16
C ALA A 72 -14.39 18.06 -8.49
N THR A 73 -14.12 17.53 -7.29
CA THR A 73 -12.84 17.72 -6.59
C THR A 73 -11.70 17.06 -7.37
N ALA A 74 -11.93 15.85 -7.88
CA ALA A 74 -10.93 15.12 -8.65
C ALA A 74 -10.55 15.83 -9.94
N GLN A 75 -11.51 16.39 -10.67
CA GLN A 75 -11.24 17.18 -11.86
C GLN A 75 -10.34 18.40 -11.56
N LYS A 76 -10.56 19.09 -10.43
CA LYS A 76 -9.73 20.23 -10.00
C LYS A 76 -8.31 19.80 -9.64
N VAL A 77 -8.15 18.72 -8.86
CA VAL A 77 -6.84 18.24 -8.39
C VAL A 77 -6.02 17.60 -9.52
N LEU A 78 -6.67 16.83 -10.38
CA LEU A 78 -6.03 16.05 -11.43
C LEU A 78 -5.82 16.87 -12.71
N GLY A 79 -6.68 17.85 -12.98
CA GLY A 79 -6.60 18.68 -14.18
C GLY A 79 -7.17 18.01 -15.44
N TYR A 80 -7.91 16.90 -15.29
CA TYR A 80 -8.60 16.21 -16.38
C TYR A 80 -9.90 15.57 -15.90
N ASP A 81 -10.77 15.22 -16.84
CA ASP A 81 -12.03 14.53 -16.56
C ASP A 81 -11.79 13.05 -16.24
N LEU A 82 -11.70 12.73 -14.95
CA LEU A 82 -11.51 11.36 -14.47
C LEU A 82 -12.73 10.48 -14.78
N LEU A 83 -13.95 11.03 -14.68
CA LEU A 83 -15.18 10.26 -14.91
C LEU A 83 -15.23 9.78 -16.36
N LYS A 84 -14.97 10.68 -17.32
CA LYS A 84 -14.93 10.34 -18.74
C LYS A 84 -13.92 9.22 -19.01
N LEU A 85 -12.72 9.32 -18.44
CA LEU A 85 -11.71 8.27 -18.59
C LEU A 85 -12.16 6.93 -18.01
N CYS A 86 -12.82 6.94 -16.83
CA CYS A 86 -13.32 5.71 -16.20
C CYS A 86 -14.45 5.07 -17.03
N LEU A 87 -15.36 5.86 -17.59
CA LEU A 87 -16.51 5.36 -18.35
C LEU A 87 -16.17 4.93 -19.77
N GLU A 88 -15.30 5.68 -20.45
CA GLU A 88 -15.09 5.58 -21.90
C GLU A 88 -13.68 5.06 -22.27
N GLY A 89 -12.71 5.14 -21.36
CA GLY A 89 -11.33 4.76 -21.64
C GLY A 89 -10.57 5.80 -22.50
N PRO A 90 -9.64 5.38 -23.38
CA PRO A 90 -9.34 3.99 -23.75
C PRO A 90 -8.70 3.18 -22.61
N LYS A 91 -8.82 1.85 -22.69
CA LYS A 91 -8.35 0.93 -21.63
C LYS A 91 -6.86 1.11 -21.35
N GLU A 92 -6.05 1.27 -22.38
CA GLU A 92 -4.59 1.40 -22.27
C GLU A 92 -4.20 2.65 -21.48
N LYS A 93 -4.95 3.75 -21.65
CA LYS A 93 -4.75 4.97 -20.88
C LYS A 93 -5.21 4.79 -19.43
N LEU A 94 -6.34 4.15 -19.21
CA LEU A 94 -6.83 3.87 -17.85
C LEU A 94 -5.88 2.92 -17.09
N ASP A 95 -5.21 2.00 -17.78
CA ASP A 95 -4.24 1.05 -17.20
C ASP A 95 -2.88 1.68 -16.86
N ASP A 96 -2.53 2.84 -17.44
CA ASP A 96 -1.32 3.56 -17.07
C ASP A 96 -1.38 3.93 -15.58
N THR A 97 -0.26 3.76 -14.88
CA THR A 97 -0.11 3.99 -13.44
C THR A 97 -0.45 5.43 -13.03
N VAL A 98 -0.22 6.40 -13.91
CA VAL A 98 -0.59 7.81 -13.67
C VAL A 98 -2.11 7.98 -13.53
N TYR A 99 -2.89 7.22 -14.27
CA TYR A 99 -4.35 7.36 -14.32
C TYR A 99 -5.08 6.31 -13.47
N SER A 100 -4.64 5.06 -13.52
CA SER A 100 -5.25 3.96 -12.76
C SER A 100 -5.26 4.23 -11.26
N GLN A 101 -4.20 4.83 -10.70
CA GLN A 101 -4.13 5.08 -9.26
C GLN A 101 -5.18 6.09 -8.77
N PRO A 102 -5.26 7.33 -9.31
CA PRO A 102 -6.36 8.23 -8.99
C PRO A 102 -7.75 7.63 -9.27
N ALA A 103 -7.90 6.89 -10.37
CA ALA A 103 -9.17 6.32 -10.78
C ALA A 103 -9.68 5.26 -9.78
N LEU A 104 -8.81 4.34 -9.36
CA LEU A 104 -9.10 3.34 -8.33
C LEU A 104 -9.34 3.96 -6.96
N PHE A 105 -8.61 5.02 -6.62
CA PHE A 105 -8.80 5.73 -5.35
C PHE A 105 -10.21 6.32 -5.25
N VAL A 106 -10.65 7.03 -6.30
CA VAL A 106 -12.01 7.59 -6.38
C VAL A 106 -13.05 6.48 -6.44
N ALA A 107 -12.82 5.41 -7.21
CA ALA A 107 -13.73 4.28 -7.33
C ALA A 107 -13.94 3.53 -6.00
N GLY A 108 -12.89 3.30 -5.23
CA GLY A 108 -13.00 2.66 -3.91
C GLY A 108 -13.82 3.49 -2.92
N LEU A 109 -13.63 4.82 -2.89
CA LEU A 109 -14.42 5.70 -2.02
C LEU A 109 -15.85 5.92 -2.55
N ALA A 110 -16.05 5.91 -3.86
CA ALA A 110 -17.39 5.92 -4.45
C ALA A 110 -18.19 4.65 -4.13
N ALA A 111 -17.52 3.50 -4.02
CA ALA A 111 -18.14 2.25 -3.56
C ALA A 111 -18.62 2.35 -2.11
N VAL A 112 -17.90 3.08 -1.25
CA VAL A 112 -18.37 3.38 0.12
C VAL A 112 -19.65 4.21 0.07
N GLU A 113 -19.71 5.25 -0.76
CA GLU A 113 -20.89 6.12 -0.86
C GLU A 113 -22.10 5.40 -1.48
N LYS A 114 -21.86 4.51 -2.46
CA LYS A 114 -22.89 3.60 -2.97
C LYS A 114 -23.42 2.69 -1.87
N LEU A 115 -22.53 2.02 -1.13
CA LEU A 115 -22.93 1.18 0.00
C LEU A 115 -23.67 1.97 1.08
N ARG A 116 -23.25 3.21 1.35
CA ARG A 116 -23.91 4.08 2.33
C ARG A 116 -25.33 4.46 1.92
N ALA A 117 -25.58 4.64 0.62
CA ALA A 117 -26.92 4.89 0.09
C ALA A 117 -27.83 3.66 0.20
N GLU A 118 -27.26 2.45 0.07
CA GLU A 118 -27.99 1.18 0.14
C GLU A 118 -28.21 0.69 1.59
N ASP A 119 -27.16 0.73 2.41
CA ASP A 119 -27.13 0.24 3.79
C ASP A 119 -26.19 1.09 4.67
N PRO A 120 -26.66 2.24 5.18
CA PRO A 120 -25.84 3.12 6.03
C PRO A 120 -25.40 2.44 7.33
N LYS A 121 -26.22 1.54 7.88
CA LYS A 121 -25.91 0.83 9.13
C LYS A 121 -24.72 -0.09 8.95
N LEU A 122 -24.61 -0.75 7.80
CA LEU A 122 -23.46 -1.59 7.49
C LEU A 122 -22.16 -0.79 7.41
N VAL A 123 -22.20 0.39 6.78
CA VAL A 123 -21.02 1.28 6.73
C VAL A 123 -20.60 1.77 8.12
N ASP A 124 -21.57 2.10 8.96
CA ASP A 124 -21.31 2.57 10.32
C ASP A 124 -20.86 1.44 11.26
N SER A 125 -21.20 0.18 10.94
CA SER A 125 -20.72 -1.01 11.66
C SER A 125 -19.29 -1.45 11.31
N CYS A 126 -18.68 -0.83 10.30
CA CYS A 126 -17.32 -1.16 9.88
C CYS A 126 -16.32 -0.91 11.02
N SER A 127 -15.56 -1.95 11.37
CA SER A 127 -14.67 -2.00 12.53
C SER A 127 -13.20 -2.22 12.16
N ALA A 128 -12.89 -2.46 10.89
CA ALA A 128 -11.53 -2.46 10.37
C ALA A 128 -11.49 -2.12 8.88
N ALA A 129 -10.38 -1.58 8.41
CA ALA A 129 -10.16 -1.36 6.98
C ALA A 129 -8.76 -1.81 6.56
N ALA A 130 -8.65 -2.26 5.32
CA ALA A 130 -7.37 -2.57 4.69
C ALA A 130 -7.48 -2.29 3.19
N GLY A 131 -6.36 -2.04 2.53
CA GLY A 131 -6.37 -2.02 1.07
C GLY A 131 -5.07 -2.46 0.48
N LEU A 132 -5.14 -3.00 -0.73
CA LEU A 132 -3.99 -3.58 -1.41
C LEU A 132 -3.21 -2.50 -2.15
N SER A 133 -1.99 -2.24 -1.72
CA SER A 133 -1.11 -1.20 -2.24
C SER A 133 -1.79 0.17 -2.25
N LEU A 134 -2.23 0.65 -3.42
CA LEU A 134 -3.03 1.86 -3.56
C LEU A 134 -4.27 1.87 -2.65
N GLY A 135 -4.93 0.72 -2.45
CA GLY A 135 -6.13 0.66 -1.62
C GLY A 135 -5.90 1.09 -0.18
N GLU A 136 -4.65 1.06 0.32
CA GLU A 136 -4.31 1.55 1.67
C GLU A 136 -4.67 3.03 1.84
N TYR A 137 -4.58 3.83 0.77
CA TYR A 137 -4.98 5.24 0.77
C TYR A 137 -6.50 5.40 0.85
N CYS A 138 -7.28 4.54 0.18
CA CYS A 138 -8.74 4.50 0.35
C CYS A 138 -9.11 4.14 1.79
N ALA A 139 -8.44 3.14 2.37
CA ALA A 139 -8.68 2.70 3.73
C ALA A 139 -8.40 3.82 4.75
N LEU A 140 -7.31 4.56 4.57
CA LEU A 140 -6.96 5.71 5.42
C LEU A 140 -7.96 6.86 5.31
N VAL A 141 -8.39 7.20 4.10
CA VAL A 141 -9.39 8.25 3.88
C VAL A 141 -10.75 7.84 4.43
N PHE A 142 -11.16 6.59 4.19
CA PHE A 142 -12.37 6.04 4.79
C PHE A 142 -12.31 6.10 6.31
N ALA A 143 -11.18 5.71 6.92
CA ALA A 143 -11.00 5.77 8.37
C ALA A 143 -10.88 7.19 8.93
N GLY A 144 -10.91 8.23 8.09
CA GLY A 144 -10.82 9.62 8.50
C GLY A 144 -9.42 10.04 8.92
N ALA A 145 -8.38 9.27 8.55
CA ALA A 145 -6.98 9.59 8.84
C ALA A 145 -6.40 10.60 7.84
N LEU A 146 -7.08 10.80 6.70
CA LEU A 146 -6.71 11.74 5.66
C LEU A 146 -7.99 12.27 4.99
N SER A 147 -7.98 13.53 4.56
CA SER A 147 -9.10 14.08 3.78
C SER A 147 -9.14 13.46 2.37
N PHE A 148 -10.30 13.46 1.71
CA PHE A 148 -10.40 13.00 0.32
C PHE A 148 -9.45 13.78 -0.62
N GLU A 149 -9.43 15.11 -0.49
CA GLU A 149 -8.64 15.97 -1.36
C GLU A 149 -7.14 15.75 -1.17
N ASP A 150 -6.69 15.65 0.08
CA ASP A 150 -5.28 15.40 0.39
C ASP A 150 -4.87 13.98 -0.01
N GLY A 151 -5.74 12.99 0.23
CA GLY A 151 -5.56 11.63 -0.26
C GLY A 151 -5.39 11.59 -1.77
N LEU A 152 -6.21 12.34 -2.50
CA LEU A 152 -6.11 12.41 -3.96
C LEU A 152 -4.83 13.11 -4.43
N LYS A 153 -4.40 14.19 -3.78
CA LYS A 153 -3.12 14.87 -4.08
C LYS A 153 -1.93 13.92 -3.89
N VAL A 154 -1.93 13.19 -2.77
CA VAL A 154 -0.88 12.19 -2.47
C VAL A 154 -0.91 11.05 -3.49
N VAL A 155 -2.08 10.50 -3.80
CA VAL A 155 -2.24 9.41 -4.79
C VAL A 155 -1.84 9.85 -6.20
N LYS A 156 -2.19 11.07 -6.62
CA LYS A 156 -1.72 11.65 -7.89
C LYS A 156 -0.20 11.64 -7.95
N ARG A 157 0.46 12.21 -6.95
CA ARG A 157 1.93 12.27 -6.88
C ARG A 157 2.55 10.88 -6.81
N ARG A 158 1.94 9.94 -6.10
CA ARG A 158 2.35 8.53 -6.05
C ARG A 158 2.31 7.88 -7.43
N GLY A 159 1.18 7.99 -8.14
CA GLY A 159 1.01 7.42 -9.48
C GLY A 159 2.01 7.99 -10.49
N GLU A 160 2.16 9.31 -10.51
CA GLU A 160 3.13 10.03 -11.37
C GLU A 160 4.58 9.61 -11.08
N SER A 161 4.97 9.58 -9.81
CA SER A 161 6.34 9.27 -9.40
C SER A 161 6.70 7.80 -9.61
N MET A 162 5.78 6.87 -9.35
CA MET A 162 5.97 5.45 -9.66
C MET A 162 6.08 5.20 -11.17
N ALA A 163 5.24 5.86 -11.98
CA ALA A 163 5.33 5.77 -13.44
C ALA A 163 6.65 6.36 -13.98
N ALA A 164 7.15 7.44 -13.36
CA ALA A 164 8.43 8.03 -13.71
C ALA A 164 9.61 7.12 -13.33
N ALA A 165 9.61 6.59 -12.10
CA ALA A 165 10.62 5.63 -11.64
C ALA A 165 10.65 4.39 -12.55
N ALA A 166 9.49 3.95 -13.04
CA ALA A 166 9.37 2.82 -13.95
C ALA A 166 10.06 2.98 -15.32
N LYS A 167 10.43 4.21 -15.68
CA LYS A 167 11.16 4.54 -16.91
C LYS A 167 12.66 4.73 -16.68
N GLN A 168 13.12 4.65 -15.42
CA GLN A 168 14.52 4.86 -15.07
C GLN A 168 15.30 3.54 -15.04
N GLY A 169 16.58 3.61 -15.40
CA GLY A 169 17.48 2.46 -15.31
C GLY A 169 17.12 1.33 -16.29
N LYS A 170 17.44 0.10 -15.89
CA LYS A 170 17.19 -1.09 -16.70
C LYS A 170 15.69 -1.42 -16.75
N PRO A 171 15.17 -1.98 -17.86
CA PRO A 171 13.80 -2.45 -17.92
C PRO A 171 13.48 -3.41 -16.78
N HIS A 172 12.40 -3.14 -16.07
CA HIS A 172 12.02 -3.90 -14.88
C HIS A 172 10.49 -4.08 -14.82
N GLY A 173 9.99 -5.00 -14.02
CA GLY A 173 8.57 -5.36 -13.99
C GLY A 173 8.20 -6.25 -12.81
N MET A 174 7.10 -6.99 -12.95
CA MET A 174 6.57 -7.89 -11.92
C MET A 174 6.14 -9.23 -12.54
N LEU A 175 6.30 -10.31 -11.80
CA LEU A 175 6.00 -11.70 -12.18
C LEU A 175 5.16 -12.35 -11.08
N SER A 176 3.94 -12.75 -11.40
CA SER A 176 3.07 -13.51 -10.50
C SER A 176 3.48 -14.97 -10.47
N ILE A 177 3.68 -15.52 -9.27
CA ILE A 177 4.19 -16.88 -9.04
C ILE A 177 3.24 -17.61 -8.09
N ILE A 178 2.84 -18.82 -8.45
CA ILE A 178 1.94 -19.65 -7.63
C ILE A 178 2.56 -21.03 -7.45
N GLY A 179 2.53 -21.53 -6.21
CA GLY A 179 2.84 -22.92 -5.87
C GLY A 179 4.24 -23.17 -5.33
N LEU A 180 4.98 -22.12 -4.98
CA LEU A 180 6.26 -22.24 -4.28
C LEU A 180 6.13 -21.75 -2.84
N SER A 181 6.94 -22.32 -1.95
CA SER A 181 7.16 -21.78 -0.61
C SER A 181 8.02 -20.52 -0.67
N ASP A 182 7.95 -19.70 0.38
CA ASP A 182 8.68 -18.42 0.45
C ASP A 182 10.19 -18.64 0.36
N ALA A 183 10.71 -19.60 1.13
CA ALA A 183 12.14 -19.94 1.10
C ALA A 183 12.62 -20.40 -0.28
N VAL A 184 11.83 -21.18 -1.01
CA VAL A 184 12.19 -21.63 -2.37
C VAL A 184 12.16 -20.45 -3.34
N LEU A 185 11.17 -19.57 -3.26
CA LEU A 185 11.09 -18.41 -4.14
C LEU A 185 12.20 -17.38 -3.84
N GLU A 186 12.57 -17.21 -2.57
CA GLU A 186 13.70 -16.37 -2.16
C GLU A 186 15.02 -16.89 -2.75
N ASP A 187 15.28 -18.20 -2.65
CA ASP A 187 16.45 -18.85 -3.26
C ASP A 187 16.44 -18.72 -4.80
N VAL A 188 15.27 -18.90 -5.44
CA VAL A 188 15.11 -18.69 -6.89
C VAL A 188 15.44 -17.23 -7.28
N CYS A 189 14.94 -16.24 -6.54
CA CYS A 189 15.26 -14.83 -6.79
C CYS A 189 16.75 -14.54 -6.62
N ALA A 190 17.37 -15.08 -5.57
CA ALA A 190 18.80 -14.92 -5.31
C ALA A 190 19.66 -15.53 -6.44
N LYS A 191 19.31 -16.74 -6.90
CA LYS A 191 19.97 -17.41 -8.03
C LYS A 191 19.82 -16.62 -9.33
N ALA A 192 18.64 -16.09 -9.60
CA ALA A 192 18.39 -15.24 -10.77
C ALA A 192 19.28 -13.97 -10.72
N CYS A 193 19.30 -13.26 -9.59
CA CYS A 193 20.19 -12.11 -9.39
C CYS A 193 21.67 -12.46 -9.58
N ALA A 194 22.14 -13.57 -8.99
CA ALA A 194 23.53 -14.00 -9.10
C ALA A 194 23.92 -14.34 -10.55
N LYS A 195 23.02 -14.97 -11.30
CA LYS A 195 23.22 -15.32 -12.71
C LYS A 195 23.25 -14.09 -13.61
N THR A 196 22.37 -13.11 -13.37
CA THR A 196 22.33 -11.86 -14.13
C THR A 196 23.50 -10.93 -13.79
N GLY A 197 23.94 -10.93 -12.52
CA GLY A 197 25.10 -10.17 -12.04
C GLY A 197 24.86 -8.65 -11.88
N GLY A 198 25.88 -7.93 -11.43
CA GLY A 198 25.83 -6.47 -11.20
C GLY A 198 24.83 -6.04 -10.12
N ASP A 199 24.33 -4.82 -10.21
CA ASP A 199 23.34 -4.24 -9.27
C ASP A 199 21.91 -4.73 -9.52
N THR A 200 21.76 -6.02 -9.85
CA THR A 200 20.46 -6.59 -10.25
C THR A 200 19.53 -6.76 -9.06
N VAL A 201 18.33 -6.17 -9.16
CA VAL A 201 17.26 -6.32 -8.18
C VAL A 201 16.25 -7.36 -8.67
N CYS A 202 15.97 -8.36 -7.85
CA CYS A 202 14.80 -9.23 -7.94
C CYS A 202 14.44 -9.76 -6.55
N ARG A 203 13.21 -9.55 -6.11
CA ARG A 203 12.74 -9.96 -4.77
C ARG A 203 11.23 -10.23 -4.77
N ILE A 204 10.75 -10.91 -3.74
CA ILE A 204 9.31 -10.94 -3.44
C ILE A 204 8.84 -9.53 -3.08
N ALA A 205 7.81 -9.06 -3.77
CA ALA A 205 7.23 -7.73 -3.66
C ALA A 205 5.78 -7.76 -3.14
N ASN A 206 5.09 -8.89 -3.27
CA ASN A 206 3.77 -9.08 -2.70
C ASN A 206 3.61 -10.50 -2.17
N TYR A 207 3.16 -10.60 -0.93
CA TYR A 207 2.67 -11.83 -0.29
C TYR A 207 1.14 -11.81 -0.38
N LEU A 208 0.53 -12.55 -1.30
CA LEU A 208 -0.90 -12.39 -1.62
C LEU A 208 -1.81 -13.38 -0.88
N PHE A 209 -1.44 -14.65 -0.87
CA PHE A 209 -2.13 -15.78 -0.24
C PHE A 209 -1.17 -16.97 -0.17
N PRO A 210 -1.45 -18.07 0.57
CA PRO A 210 -0.52 -19.19 0.70
C PRO A 210 0.05 -19.66 -0.64
N THR A 211 1.39 -19.61 -0.78
CA THR A 211 2.15 -19.93 -2.01
C THR A 211 1.86 -19.05 -3.24
N GLY A 212 1.09 -17.97 -3.09
CA GLY A 212 0.83 -16.95 -4.10
C GLY A 212 1.64 -15.69 -3.84
N ARG A 213 2.63 -15.43 -4.69
CA ARG A 213 3.58 -14.32 -4.56
C ARG A 213 3.68 -13.52 -5.84
N VAL A 214 4.21 -12.32 -5.72
CA VAL A 214 4.72 -11.57 -6.86
C VAL A 214 6.18 -11.28 -6.64
N ALA A 215 7.03 -11.67 -7.58
CA ALA A 215 8.42 -11.24 -7.65
C ALA A 215 8.52 -9.99 -8.52
N SER A 216 9.27 -8.99 -8.08
CA SER A 216 9.50 -7.74 -8.82
C SER A 216 10.99 -7.48 -8.94
N GLY A 217 11.41 -6.94 -10.08
CA GLY A 217 12.82 -6.73 -10.37
C GLY A 217 13.10 -6.39 -11.82
N HIS A 218 14.38 -6.40 -12.19
CA HIS A 218 14.80 -6.26 -13.58
C HIS A 218 14.26 -7.40 -14.44
N LYS A 219 13.88 -7.10 -15.69
CA LYS A 219 13.17 -8.04 -16.58
C LYS A 219 14.02 -9.26 -16.96
N ASP A 220 15.33 -9.08 -17.08
CA ASP A 220 16.29 -10.16 -17.31
C ASP A 220 16.32 -11.15 -16.12
N ALA A 221 16.39 -10.65 -14.89
CA ALA A 221 16.29 -11.48 -13.68
C ALA A 221 14.91 -12.15 -13.56
N LEU A 222 13.82 -11.46 -13.89
CA LEU A 222 12.48 -12.05 -13.87
C LEU A 222 12.31 -13.17 -14.90
N ALA A 223 12.96 -13.09 -16.06
CA ALA A 223 12.97 -14.18 -17.03
C ALA A 223 13.67 -15.43 -16.47
N GLU A 224 14.78 -15.24 -15.74
CA GLU A 224 15.46 -16.32 -15.02
C GLU A 224 14.59 -16.89 -13.89
N VAL A 225 13.94 -16.03 -13.10
CA VAL A 225 12.97 -16.46 -12.06
C VAL A 225 11.86 -17.29 -12.67
N ALA A 226 11.29 -16.90 -13.82
CA ALA A 226 10.23 -17.68 -14.46
C ALA A 226 10.69 -19.11 -14.79
N SER A 227 11.88 -19.26 -15.37
CA SER A 227 12.46 -20.56 -15.70
C SER A 227 12.77 -21.40 -14.45
N LEU A 228 13.47 -20.80 -13.49
CA LEU A 228 13.87 -21.46 -12.24
C LEU A 228 12.68 -21.83 -11.36
N ALA A 229 11.65 -20.97 -11.30
CA ALA A 229 10.43 -21.24 -10.53
C ALA A 229 9.66 -22.42 -11.14
N THR A 230 9.50 -22.47 -12.46
CA THR A 230 8.88 -23.62 -13.14
C THR A 230 9.67 -24.91 -12.88
N ALA A 231 11.00 -24.87 -12.98
CA ALA A 231 11.85 -26.02 -12.67
C ALA A 231 11.74 -26.46 -11.19
N ALA A 232 11.50 -25.52 -10.27
CA ALA A 232 11.27 -25.77 -8.85
C ALA A 232 9.83 -26.21 -8.52
N GLY A 233 8.96 -26.38 -9.51
CA GLY A 233 7.59 -26.89 -9.33
C GLY A 233 6.50 -25.82 -9.19
N ALA A 234 6.77 -24.56 -9.58
CA ALA A 234 5.73 -23.54 -9.62
C ALA A 234 4.59 -23.95 -10.56
N MET A 235 3.35 -23.85 -10.09
CA MET A 235 2.15 -24.09 -10.90
C MET A 235 1.96 -23.02 -11.97
N LYS A 236 2.32 -21.77 -11.66
CA LYS A 236 2.26 -20.63 -12.59
C LYS A 236 3.40 -19.66 -12.33
N ALA A 237 3.95 -19.09 -13.40
CA ALA A 237 4.86 -17.94 -13.39
C ALA A 237 4.47 -17.05 -14.58
N VAL A 238 3.76 -15.94 -14.33
CA VAL A 238 3.12 -15.13 -15.38
C VAL A 238 3.47 -13.65 -15.21
N PRO A 239 4.00 -12.97 -16.26
CA PRO A 239 4.28 -11.54 -16.20
C PRO A 239 3.00 -10.73 -15.94
N LEU A 240 3.11 -9.71 -15.10
CA LEU A 240 2.01 -8.77 -14.87
C LEU A 240 2.11 -7.59 -15.84
N ALA A 241 0.95 -7.15 -16.34
CA ALA A 241 0.82 -5.98 -17.20
C ALA A 241 0.91 -4.69 -16.37
N VAL A 242 2.10 -4.38 -15.87
CA VAL A 242 2.41 -3.18 -15.09
C VAL A 242 3.62 -2.47 -15.67
N SER A 243 3.75 -1.17 -15.38
CA SER A 243 4.80 -0.33 -15.93
C SER A 243 6.18 -0.60 -15.31
N GLY A 244 6.25 -1.07 -14.06
CA GLY A 244 7.51 -1.22 -13.33
C GLY A 244 7.51 -2.23 -12.20
N ALA A 245 8.66 -2.34 -11.51
CA ALA A 245 8.93 -3.28 -10.42
C ALA A 245 8.54 -2.67 -9.07
N PHE A 246 7.23 -2.54 -8.85
CA PHE A 246 6.69 -1.92 -7.64
C PHE A 246 7.03 -2.71 -6.37
N HIS A 247 7.04 -2.01 -5.23
CA HIS A 247 7.35 -2.58 -3.91
C HIS A 247 8.76 -3.15 -3.82
N THR A 248 9.70 -2.47 -4.48
CA THR A 248 11.14 -2.75 -4.43
C THR A 248 11.92 -1.42 -4.38
N PRO A 249 13.21 -1.42 -4.01
CA PRO A 249 14.10 -0.27 -4.07
C PRO A 249 14.28 0.35 -5.46
N LEU A 250 13.85 -0.31 -6.54
CA LEU A 250 13.76 0.36 -7.84
C LEU A 250 12.76 1.53 -7.80
N MET A 251 11.84 1.56 -6.83
CA MET A 251 10.92 2.67 -6.57
C MET A 251 11.48 3.72 -5.60
N GLN A 252 12.77 3.67 -5.24
CA GLN A 252 13.37 4.67 -4.35
C GLN A 252 13.20 6.13 -4.83
N PRO A 253 13.33 6.46 -6.14
CA PRO A 253 13.03 7.81 -6.63
C PRO A 253 11.55 8.21 -6.43
N ALA A 254 10.63 7.25 -6.53
CA ALA A 254 9.21 7.50 -6.29
C ALA A 254 8.92 7.73 -4.81
N ARG A 255 9.60 7.00 -3.92
CA ARG A 255 9.52 7.19 -2.47
C ARG A 255 9.96 8.59 -2.05
N GLU A 256 11.05 9.12 -2.61
CA GLU A 256 11.53 10.48 -2.32
C GLU A 256 10.48 11.53 -2.71
N ALA A 257 9.96 11.43 -3.93
CA ALA A 257 8.89 12.30 -4.42
C ALA A 257 7.59 12.20 -3.59
N LEU A 258 7.31 11.03 -3.01
CA LEU A 258 6.16 10.82 -2.14
C LEU A 258 6.36 11.43 -0.75
N ILE A 259 7.56 11.34 -0.18
CA ILE A 259 7.88 11.93 1.13
C ILE A 259 7.60 13.43 1.14
N GLU A 260 7.93 14.13 0.05
CA GLU A 260 7.66 15.56 -0.11
C GLU A 260 6.17 15.89 0.05
N VAL A 261 5.29 15.19 -0.69
CA VAL A 261 3.84 15.45 -0.62
C VAL A 261 3.25 14.96 0.71
N LEU A 262 3.74 13.86 1.27
CA LEU A 262 3.30 13.38 2.58
C LEU A 262 3.62 14.40 3.69
N GLY A 263 4.72 15.16 3.57
CA GLY A 263 5.04 16.25 4.49
C GLY A 263 4.14 17.49 4.37
N SER A 264 3.33 17.58 3.32
CA SER A 264 2.43 18.70 3.06
C SER A 264 0.98 18.46 3.52
N VAL A 265 0.65 17.24 3.95
CA VAL A 265 -0.70 16.84 4.38
C VAL A 265 -0.73 16.53 5.87
N THR A 266 -1.91 16.66 6.48
CA THR A 266 -2.11 16.34 7.89
C THR A 266 -2.75 14.97 8.04
N PHE A 267 -2.16 14.13 8.89
CA PHE A 267 -2.74 12.86 9.29
C PHE A 267 -3.43 12.98 10.64
N THR A 268 -4.63 12.40 10.72
CA THR A 268 -5.44 12.31 11.93
C THR A 268 -5.54 10.87 12.39
N GLU A 269 -5.95 10.67 13.65
CA GLU A 269 -6.10 9.32 14.20
C GLU A 269 -7.20 8.56 13.44
N PRO A 270 -6.91 7.36 12.89
CA PRO A 270 -7.94 6.56 12.24
C PRO A 270 -9.05 6.19 13.22
N ARG A 271 -10.32 6.36 12.81
CA ARG A 271 -11.50 6.04 13.66
C ARG A 271 -11.68 4.53 13.91
N MET A 272 -10.97 3.69 13.15
CA MET A 272 -10.88 2.25 13.32
C MET A 272 -9.48 1.75 12.90
N PRO A 273 -9.08 0.53 13.31
CA PRO A 273 -7.86 -0.11 12.81
C PRO A 273 -7.79 -0.11 11.28
N VAL A 274 -6.70 0.47 10.75
CA VAL A 274 -6.31 0.35 9.34
C VAL A 274 -5.07 -0.53 9.25
N TYR A 275 -5.08 -1.58 8.44
CA TYR A 275 -3.96 -2.52 8.35
C TYR A 275 -2.91 -2.06 7.36
N SER A 276 -1.67 -1.97 7.83
CA SER A 276 -0.56 -1.57 6.97
C SER A 276 -0.08 -2.68 6.06
N ASN A 277 0.21 -2.32 4.81
CA ASN A 277 0.85 -3.21 3.84
C ASN A 277 2.29 -3.57 4.19
N VAL A 278 2.99 -2.73 4.95
CA VAL A 278 4.39 -2.95 5.33
C VAL A 278 4.51 -4.01 6.42
N THR A 279 3.61 -3.96 7.40
CA THR A 279 3.69 -4.81 8.61
C THR A 279 2.70 -5.98 8.59
N GLY A 280 1.61 -5.86 7.81
CA GLY A 280 0.48 -6.77 7.87
C GLY A 280 -0.33 -6.66 9.18
N ALA A 281 -0.20 -5.54 9.90
CA ALA A 281 -0.83 -5.27 11.18
C ALA A 281 -1.42 -3.85 11.21
N PRO A 282 -2.33 -3.52 12.13
CA PRO A 282 -2.88 -2.18 12.25
C PRO A 282 -1.81 -1.11 12.44
N PHE A 283 -2.04 0.08 11.89
CA PHE A 283 -1.30 1.27 12.28
C PHE A 283 -1.43 1.50 13.79
N ALA A 284 -0.33 1.85 14.46
CA ALA A 284 -0.27 2.20 15.86
C ALA A 284 -0.83 3.60 16.17
N GLY A 285 -0.87 4.48 15.16
CA GLY A 285 -1.53 5.78 15.23
C GLY A 285 -1.10 6.75 14.13
N ALA A 286 -1.66 7.97 14.15
CA ALA A 286 -1.46 8.97 13.09
C ALA A 286 0.01 9.29 12.78
N SER A 287 0.86 9.32 13.81
CA SER A 287 2.26 9.74 13.69
C SER A 287 3.15 8.85 12.82
N GLU A 288 2.80 7.57 12.65
CA GLU A 288 3.59 6.64 11.83
C GLU A 288 3.09 6.50 10.39
N ILE A 289 1.89 7.00 10.07
CA ILE A 289 1.22 6.77 8.78
C ILE A 289 2.10 7.25 7.62
N ALA A 290 2.60 8.49 7.69
CA ALA A 290 3.45 9.05 6.64
C ALA A 290 4.72 8.22 6.41
N GLY A 291 5.41 7.84 7.49
CA GLY A 291 6.64 7.04 7.40
C GLY A 291 6.38 5.65 6.80
N MET A 292 5.28 5.02 7.19
CA MET A 292 4.88 3.72 6.66
C MET A 292 4.48 3.79 5.18
N LEU A 293 3.72 4.81 4.76
CA LEU A 293 3.34 5.00 3.36
C LEU A 293 4.56 5.23 2.46
N ALA A 294 5.59 5.94 2.95
CA ALA A 294 6.85 6.07 2.24
C ALA A 294 7.59 4.72 2.11
N ARG A 295 7.62 3.92 3.18
CA ARG A 295 8.19 2.56 3.18
C ARG A 295 7.43 1.62 2.23
N GLN A 296 6.11 1.74 2.18
CA GLN A 296 5.22 0.92 1.35
C GLN A 296 5.63 0.88 -0.13
N LEU A 297 6.20 1.96 -0.67
CA LEU A 297 6.61 2.01 -2.08
C LEU A 297 7.78 1.09 -2.42
N VAL A 298 8.64 0.80 -1.43
CA VAL A 298 9.91 0.09 -1.62
C VAL A 298 10.01 -1.23 -0.85
N GLU A 299 9.03 -1.49 0.03
CA GLU A 299 8.94 -2.71 0.84
C GLU A 299 7.78 -3.61 0.36
N PRO A 300 7.90 -4.95 0.56
CA PRO A 300 6.89 -5.88 0.09
C PRO A 300 5.52 -5.69 0.76
N VAL A 301 4.46 -5.88 -0.01
CA VAL A 301 3.08 -5.86 0.50
C VAL A 301 2.76 -7.18 1.21
N GLN A 302 2.48 -7.11 2.51
CA GLN A 302 2.15 -8.22 3.41
C GLN A 302 0.65 -8.57 3.39
N TRP A 303 0.05 -8.73 2.20
CA TRP A 303 -1.40 -8.90 2.06
C TRP A 303 -1.94 -10.19 2.67
N GLU A 304 -1.25 -11.32 2.46
CA GLU A 304 -1.62 -12.61 3.08
C GLU A 304 -1.69 -12.47 4.60
N ARG A 305 -0.71 -11.80 5.20
CA ARG A 305 -0.66 -11.56 6.64
C ARG A 305 -1.83 -10.69 7.10
N THR A 306 -2.14 -9.61 6.38
CA THR A 306 -3.30 -8.75 6.67
C THR A 306 -4.61 -9.54 6.63
N ILE A 307 -4.87 -10.30 5.57
CA ILE A 307 -6.10 -11.08 5.45
C ILE A 307 -6.15 -12.19 6.50
N THR A 308 -5.02 -12.86 6.77
CA THR A 308 -4.95 -13.90 7.81
C THR A 308 -5.25 -13.32 9.19
N ALA A 309 -4.78 -12.10 9.49
CA ALA A 309 -5.07 -11.42 10.75
C ALA A 309 -6.57 -11.11 10.87
N LEU A 310 -7.16 -10.50 9.83
CA LEU A 310 -8.59 -10.22 9.79
C LEU A 310 -9.42 -11.51 9.94
N VAL A 311 -9.09 -12.57 9.20
CA VAL A 311 -9.80 -13.85 9.27
C VAL A 311 -9.60 -14.59 10.60
N LYS A 312 -8.45 -14.45 11.28
CA LYS A 312 -8.19 -15.15 12.55
C LYS A 312 -9.05 -14.62 13.69
N ASP A 313 -9.33 -13.32 13.68
CA ASP A 313 -10.19 -12.67 14.66
C ASP A 313 -11.69 -12.96 14.37
N ALA A 314 -11.97 -13.62 13.24
CA ALA A 314 -13.29 -13.98 12.75
C ALA A 314 -13.83 -15.30 13.30
N LYS A 315 -14.91 -15.27 14.07
CA LYS A 315 -15.81 -16.43 14.18
C LYS A 315 -16.99 -16.36 13.20
N LYS A 316 -17.36 -15.14 12.72
CA LYS A 316 -18.45 -14.86 11.75
C LYS A 316 -18.30 -13.47 11.08
N GLU A 317 -17.28 -13.24 10.26
CA GLU A 317 -17.03 -11.91 9.68
C GLU A 317 -17.67 -11.66 8.33
N GLN A 318 -18.07 -10.41 8.11
CA GLN A 318 -18.46 -9.89 6.79
C GLN A 318 -17.30 -9.04 6.25
N LEU A 319 -16.45 -9.65 5.41
CA LEU A 319 -15.52 -8.91 4.57
C LEU A 319 -16.26 -8.35 3.36
N LEU A 320 -16.00 -7.08 3.04
CA LEU A 320 -16.53 -6.44 1.84
C LEU A 320 -15.36 -5.92 1.00
N GLU A 321 -15.32 -6.26 -0.29
CA GLU A 321 -14.44 -5.60 -1.25
C GLU A 321 -15.18 -4.42 -1.87
N LEU A 322 -14.65 -3.20 -1.72
CA LEU A 322 -15.26 -1.96 -2.19
C LEU A 322 -14.41 -1.35 -3.31
N GLY A 323 -14.94 -1.39 -4.52
CA GLY A 323 -14.25 -0.90 -5.72
C GLY A 323 -14.47 -1.82 -6.92
N PRO A 324 -13.80 -1.54 -8.05
CA PRO A 324 -13.99 -2.30 -9.27
C PRO A 324 -13.38 -3.71 -9.16
N GLY A 325 -13.98 -4.67 -9.85
CA GLY A 325 -13.52 -6.05 -9.88
C GLY A 325 -13.76 -6.82 -8.58
N ALA A 326 -13.15 -8.01 -8.47
CA ALA A 326 -13.28 -8.91 -7.32
C ALA A 326 -11.93 -9.61 -7.02
N GLN A 327 -10.84 -8.86 -7.16
CA GLN A 327 -9.48 -9.37 -7.07
C GLN A 327 -9.19 -9.87 -5.64
N ILE A 328 -9.56 -9.09 -4.63
CA ILE A 328 -9.37 -9.45 -3.23
C ILE A 328 -10.18 -10.69 -2.90
N LYS A 329 -11.46 -10.74 -3.30
CA LYS A 329 -12.30 -11.93 -3.11
C LYS A 329 -11.68 -13.18 -3.74
N ALA A 330 -11.07 -13.07 -4.91
CA ALA A 330 -10.35 -14.19 -5.54
C ALA A 330 -9.13 -14.66 -4.71
N MET A 331 -8.41 -13.74 -4.07
CA MET A 331 -7.30 -14.06 -3.16
C MET A 331 -7.80 -14.67 -1.84
N VAL A 332 -8.86 -14.13 -1.25
CA VAL A 332 -9.47 -14.64 0.00
C VAL A 332 -9.89 -16.10 -0.17
N LYS A 333 -10.38 -16.51 -1.36
CA LYS A 333 -10.68 -17.93 -1.66
C LYS A 333 -9.51 -18.88 -1.41
N ARG A 334 -8.27 -18.39 -1.57
CA ARG A 334 -7.03 -19.16 -1.35
C ARG A 334 -6.55 -19.13 0.11
N ILE A 335 -7.15 -18.30 0.95
CA ILE A 335 -6.81 -18.14 2.36
C ILE A 335 -7.87 -18.83 3.22
N ASP A 336 -9.15 -18.46 3.05
CA ASP A 336 -10.27 -19.05 3.77
C ASP A 336 -11.51 -19.16 2.89
N MET A 337 -11.98 -20.40 2.69
CA MET A 337 -13.10 -20.69 1.82
C MET A 337 -14.46 -20.32 2.44
N GLY A 338 -14.57 -20.36 3.78
CA GLY A 338 -15.79 -19.98 4.48
C GLY A 338 -16.02 -18.48 4.38
N VAL A 339 -14.98 -17.69 4.67
CA VAL A 339 -15.00 -16.23 4.53
C VAL A 339 -15.22 -15.82 3.08
N TRP A 340 -14.56 -16.46 2.12
CA TRP A 340 -14.79 -16.19 0.69
C TRP A 340 -16.26 -16.34 0.26
N LYS A 341 -16.96 -17.36 0.77
CA LYS A 341 -18.39 -17.58 0.48
C LYS A 341 -19.28 -16.48 1.06
N ALA A 342 -18.94 -15.98 2.24
CA ALA A 342 -19.69 -14.92 2.92
C ALA A 342 -19.34 -13.50 2.40
N MET A 343 -18.15 -13.34 1.82
CA MET A 343 -17.63 -12.05 1.36
C MET A 343 -18.49 -11.43 0.26
N LYS A 344 -18.81 -10.15 0.39
CA LYS A 344 -19.56 -9.37 -0.62
C LYS A 344 -18.61 -8.46 -1.40
N ASN A 345 -19.01 -8.11 -2.61
CA ASN A 345 -18.32 -7.13 -3.44
C ASN A 345 -19.29 -6.00 -3.76
N VAL A 346 -18.85 -4.76 -3.52
CA VAL A 346 -19.57 -3.54 -3.87
C VAL A 346 -18.90 -2.96 -5.11
N SER A 347 -19.40 -3.37 -6.28
CA SER A 347 -18.93 -2.89 -7.57
C SER A 347 -19.38 -1.44 -7.83
N VAL A 348 -18.65 -0.75 -8.71
CA VAL A 348 -18.89 0.64 -9.11
C VAL A 348 -18.78 0.81 -10.61
#